data_AF-F8EUV0-F1
#
_entry.id   AF-F8EUV0-F1
#
_cell.length_a   1.000
_cell.length_b   1.000
_cell.length_c   1.000
_cell.angle_alpha   90.00
_cell.angle_beta   90.00
_cell.angle_gamma   90.00
#
_symmetry.space_group_name_H-M   'P 1'
#
loop_
_entity.id
_entity.type
_entity.pdbx_description
1 polymer ?
#
loop_
_entity_poly.entity_id
_entity_poly.type
_entity_poly.pdbx_seq_one_letter_code
_entity_poly.pdbx_strand_id
1 'polypeptide(L)'
;MMTPADFIHWYINHWEGGLSLDPADQGNWWQGQLVGSKYGITAAALSQERNSPTITAKDMAALTEDEAIKIGLTQYYQAFNFNQLPWNRVTASILDKAWGSGPRTAIRLLQRLIKVDADGIIGPTTIAAYQKWLHHYGEVQAANLWADCRENFDSTLNQPRFLKGWNNRTNSYRPDSAWWLTMT
;
A
#
# COMPACT_ATOMS: atom_id res chain seq x y z
N MET A 1 -9.59 1.35 -16.90
CA MET A 1 -9.16 1.04 -15.52
C MET A 1 -7.69 0.66 -15.50
N MET A 2 -6.92 1.37 -14.69
CA MET A 2 -5.50 1.15 -14.41
C MET A 2 -5.22 -0.27 -13.91
N THR A 3 -4.13 -0.92 -14.31
CA THR A 3 -3.72 -2.22 -13.75
C THR A 3 -3.09 -2.07 -12.36
N PRO A 4 -2.92 -3.14 -11.56
CA PRO A 4 -2.15 -3.08 -10.31
C PRO A 4 -0.72 -2.56 -10.51
N ALA A 5 -0.09 -2.90 -11.64
CA ALA A 5 1.26 -2.45 -11.98
C ALA A 5 1.28 -0.93 -12.21
N ASP A 6 0.33 -0.42 -13.01
CA ASP A 6 0.18 1.00 -13.27
C ASP A 6 -0.12 1.79 -11.97
N PHE A 7 -0.88 1.20 -11.05
CA PHE A 7 -1.15 1.81 -9.74
C PHE A 7 0.11 1.91 -8.89
N ILE A 8 0.90 0.85 -8.80
CA ILE A 8 2.17 0.85 -8.06
C ILE A 8 3.15 1.85 -8.69
N HIS A 9 3.22 1.89 -10.02
CA HIS A 9 4.01 2.86 -10.77
C HIS A 9 3.58 4.31 -10.42
N TRP A 10 2.28 4.61 -10.50
CA TRP A 10 1.75 5.92 -10.10
C TRP A 10 2.06 6.23 -8.64
N TYR A 11 1.87 5.25 -7.74
CA TYR A 11 2.12 5.39 -6.32
C TYR A 11 3.57 5.79 -6.04
N ILE A 12 4.52 5.08 -6.65
CA ILE A 12 5.96 5.36 -6.55
C ILE A 12 6.25 6.81 -6.99
N ASN A 13 5.76 7.22 -8.17
CA ASN A 13 6.07 8.54 -8.71
C ASN A 13 5.37 9.70 -7.99
N HIS A 14 4.22 9.45 -7.37
CA HIS A 14 3.41 10.49 -6.75
C HIS A 14 3.70 10.66 -5.26
N TRP A 15 4.02 9.58 -4.56
CA TRP A 15 4.16 9.56 -3.10
C TRP A 15 5.54 9.17 -2.61
N GLU A 16 6.26 8.34 -3.34
CA GLU A 16 7.60 7.92 -2.95
C GLU A 16 8.65 8.87 -3.54
N GLY A 17 9.76 9.00 -2.82
CA GLY A 17 10.90 9.77 -3.29
C GLY A 17 11.87 8.93 -4.14
N GLY A 18 12.93 9.60 -4.58
CA GLY A 18 14.15 8.92 -5.02
C GLY A 18 14.87 8.23 -3.85
N LEU A 19 16.19 8.06 -3.99
CA LEU A 19 16.99 7.44 -2.94
C LEU A 19 16.97 8.31 -1.66
N SER A 20 16.55 7.72 -0.54
CA SER A 20 16.69 8.27 0.81
C SER A 20 17.88 7.61 1.51
N LEU A 21 18.71 8.44 2.16
CA LEU A 21 19.84 8.02 2.99
C LEU A 21 19.79 8.72 4.36
N ASP A 22 18.59 9.06 4.84
CA ASP A 22 18.42 9.65 6.16
C ASP A 22 18.79 8.63 7.25
N PRO A 23 19.83 8.86 8.06
CA PRO A 23 20.21 7.94 9.13
C PRO A 23 19.20 7.88 10.28
N ALA A 24 18.30 8.86 10.40
CA ALA A 24 17.22 8.83 11.39
C ALA A 24 16.09 7.85 11.01
N ASP A 25 15.98 7.51 9.73
CA ASP A 25 15.02 6.52 9.23
C ASP A 25 15.60 5.11 9.36
N GLN A 26 15.00 4.31 10.26
CA GLN A 26 15.40 2.93 10.50
C GLN A 26 15.25 2.04 9.25
N GLY A 27 14.37 2.41 8.31
CA GLY A 27 14.18 1.69 7.04
C GLY A 27 15.38 1.79 6.09
N ASN A 28 16.26 2.77 6.30
CA ASN A 28 17.49 2.94 5.51
C ASN A 28 18.66 2.07 6.02
N TRP A 29 18.50 1.40 7.17
CA TRP A 29 19.53 0.56 7.76
C TRP A 29 19.33 -0.91 7.41
N TRP A 30 20.40 -1.56 6.99
CA TRP A 30 20.45 -3.00 6.70
C TRP A 30 21.70 -3.60 7.31
N GLN A 31 21.53 -4.56 8.21
CA GLN A 31 22.65 -5.26 8.88
C GLN A 31 23.69 -4.30 9.49
N GLY A 32 23.22 -3.19 10.08
CA GLY A 32 24.08 -2.18 10.71
C GLY A 32 24.74 -1.20 9.72
N GLN A 33 24.40 -1.24 8.43
CA GLN A 33 24.89 -0.31 7.43
C GLN A 33 23.76 0.57 6.90
N LEU A 34 24.05 1.86 6.70
CA LEU A 34 23.15 2.79 6.05
C LEU A 34 23.20 2.56 4.53
N VAL A 35 22.24 1.81 4.01
CA VAL A 35 22.15 1.44 2.59
C VAL A 35 21.07 2.21 1.85
N GLY A 36 20.12 2.79 2.59
CA GLY A 36 19.03 3.60 2.05
C GLY A 36 17.79 2.79 1.65
N SER A 37 16.79 3.53 1.21
CA SER A 37 15.57 3.04 0.57
C SER A 37 15.29 3.87 -0.67
N LYS A 38 14.66 3.28 -1.68
CA LYS A 38 14.33 3.97 -2.94
C LYS A 38 12.99 3.46 -3.44
N TYR A 39 12.12 4.34 -3.93
CA TYR A 39 10.78 3.97 -4.42
C TYR A 39 9.91 3.23 -3.38
N GLY A 40 10.10 3.54 -2.08
CA GLY A 40 9.45 2.83 -0.99
C GLY A 40 9.94 1.39 -0.75
N ILE A 41 11.01 0.96 -1.42
CA ILE A 41 11.60 -0.37 -1.27
C ILE A 41 12.77 -0.31 -0.27
N THR A 42 12.71 -1.18 0.74
CA THR A 42 13.79 -1.36 1.72
C THR A 42 14.81 -2.39 1.23
N ALA A 43 16.00 -2.39 1.83
CA ALA A 43 17.02 -3.38 1.53
C ALA A 43 16.56 -4.83 1.79
N ALA A 44 15.68 -5.05 2.77
CA ALA A 44 15.11 -6.37 3.03
C ALA A 44 14.24 -6.88 1.86
N ALA A 45 13.38 -6.01 1.31
CA ALA A 45 12.54 -6.34 0.16
C ALA A 45 13.39 -6.59 -1.10
N LEU A 46 14.42 -5.75 -1.33
CA LEU A 46 15.34 -5.93 -2.44
C LEU A 46 16.19 -7.20 -2.31
N SER A 47 16.62 -7.52 -1.08
CA SER A 47 17.34 -8.75 -0.75
C SER A 47 16.53 -9.99 -1.12
N GLN A 48 15.25 -10.00 -0.77
CA GLN A 48 14.33 -11.09 -1.10
C GLN A 48 14.13 -11.23 -2.61
N GLU A 49 13.92 -10.13 -3.33
CA GLU A 49 13.71 -10.16 -4.79
C GLU A 49 14.93 -10.65 -5.56
N ARG A 50 16.12 -10.15 -5.19
CA ARG A 50 17.37 -10.52 -5.84
C ARG A 50 17.94 -11.84 -5.33
N ASN A 51 17.29 -12.47 -4.35
CA ASN A 51 17.79 -13.65 -3.64
C ASN A 51 19.25 -13.47 -3.18
N SER A 52 19.55 -12.28 -2.64
CA SER A 52 20.91 -11.89 -2.22
C SER A 52 20.88 -11.45 -0.76
N PRO A 53 21.61 -12.11 0.15
CA PRO A 53 21.63 -11.73 1.57
C PRO A 53 22.36 -10.40 1.82
N THR A 54 23.12 -9.91 0.85
CA THR A 54 23.86 -8.66 0.91
C THR A 54 23.25 -7.65 -0.07
N ILE A 55 22.84 -6.50 0.45
CA ILE A 55 22.39 -5.34 -0.32
C ILE A 55 23.24 -4.16 0.11
N THR A 56 23.91 -3.52 -0.86
CA THR A 56 24.75 -2.36 -0.62
C THR A 56 24.00 -1.06 -0.97
N ALA A 57 24.55 0.09 -0.56
CA ALA A 57 24.00 1.38 -0.97
C ALA A 57 24.03 1.58 -2.50
N LYS A 58 25.01 0.97 -3.20
CA LYS A 58 25.08 0.97 -4.66
C LYS A 58 23.94 0.15 -5.28
N ASP A 59 23.62 -1.00 -4.70
CA ASP A 59 22.49 -1.83 -5.14
C ASP A 59 21.17 -1.08 -5.01
N MET A 60 20.98 -0.41 -3.87
CA MET A 60 19.78 0.41 -3.62
C MET A 60 19.70 1.62 -4.57
N ALA A 61 20.82 2.31 -4.80
CA ALA A 61 20.87 3.41 -5.76
C ALA A 61 20.54 2.95 -7.19
N ALA A 62 21.00 1.75 -7.57
CA ALA A 62 20.78 1.13 -8.87
C ALA A 62 19.40 0.46 -9.04
N LEU A 63 18.57 0.38 -7.98
CA LEU A 63 17.20 -0.13 -8.08
C LEU A 63 16.44 0.64 -9.16
N THR A 64 15.92 -0.08 -10.15
CA THR A 64 15.11 0.50 -11.21
C THR A 64 13.65 0.58 -10.78
N GLU A 65 12.90 1.43 -11.45
CA GLU A 65 11.47 1.58 -11.22
C GLU A 65 10.71 0.30 -11.59
N ASP A 66 11.05 -0.34 -12.71
CA ASP A 66 10.47 -1.63 -13.12
C ASP A 66 10.68 -2.73 -12.06
N GLU A 67 11.87 -2.79 -11.46
CA GLU A 67 12.18 -3.72 -10.38
C GLU A 67 11.37 -3.37 -9.11
N ALA A 68 11.23 -2.10 -8.77
CA ALA A 68 10.38 -1.66 -7.66
C ALA A 68 8.90 -2.01 -7.88
N ILE A 69 8.38 -1.83 -9.10
CA ILE A 69 7.01 -2.23 -9.46
C ILE A 69 6.85 -3.74 -9.32
N LYS A 70 7.82 -4.52 -9.81
CA LYS A 70 7.82 -5.99 -9.66
C LYS A 70 7.78 -6.40 -8.19
N ILE A 71 8.61 -5.79 -7.35
CA ILE A 71 8.63 -6.04 -5.90
C ILE A 71 7.27 -5.69 -5.26
N GLY A 72 6.69 -4.55 -5.62
CA GLY A 72 5.35 -4.16 -5.16
C GLY A 72 4.28 -5.20 -5.53
N LEU A 73 4.32 -5.69 -6.78
CA LEU A 73 3.38 -6.70 -7.25
C LEU A 73 3.55 -8.05 -6.54
N THR A 74 4.79 -8.51 -6.36
CA THR A 74 5.05 -9.83 -5.79
C THR A 74 4.92 -9.83 -4.27
N GLN A 75 5.60 -8.90 -3.60
CA GLN A 75 5.77 -8.92 -2.14
C GLN A 75 4.65 -8.19 -1.39
N TYR A 76 3.97 -7.22 -2.01
CA TYR A 76 2.90 -6.46 -1.34
C TYR A 76 1.50 -6.82 -1.86
N TYR A 77 1.34 -6.99 -3.17
CA TYR A 77 0.04 -7.31 -3.78
C TYR A 77 -0.26 -8.83 -3.76
N GLN A 78 0.59 -9.65 -4.35
CA GLN A 78 0.36 -11.10 -4.49
C GLN A 78 0.60 -11.87 -3.19
N ALA A 79 1.70 -11.62 -2.46
CA ALA A 79 2.03 -12.33 -1.22
C ALA A 79 0.95 -12.19 -0.13
N PHE A 80 0.09 -11.17 -0.23
CA PHE A 80 -1.02 -10.91 0.69
C PHE A 80 -2.40 -11.17 0.08
N ASN A 81 -2.46 -11.83 -1.08
CA ASN A 81 -3.68 -12.22 -1.79
C ASN A 81 -4.59 -11.05 -2.21
N PHE A 82 -4.08 -9.81 -2.33
CA PHE A 82 -4.88 -8.71 -2.87
C PHE A 82 -5.29 -8.97 -4.32
N ASN A 83 -4.50 -9.74 -5.07
CA ASN A 83 -4.84 -10.22 -6.42
C ASN A 83 -6.06 -11.15 -6.48
N GLN A 84 -6.58 -11.60 -5.33
CA GLN A 84 -7.81 -12.40 -5.27
C GLN A 84 -9.05 -11.55 -5.00
N LEU A 85 -8.89 -10.26 -4.67
CA LEU A 85 -10.00 -9.32 -4.56
C LEU A 85 -10.35 -8.75 -5.95
N PRO A 86 -11.61 -8.35 -6.21
CA PRO A 86 -11.95 -7.58 -7.39
C PRO A 86 -11.07 -6.33 -7.50
N TRP A 87 -10.39 -6.17 -8.63
CA TRP A 87 -9.57 -4.98 -8.86
C TRP A 87 -10.46 -3.80 -9.23
N ASN A 88 -10.35 -2.72 -8.45
CA ASN A 88 -11.08 -1.47 -8.61
C ASN A 88 -10.38 -0.36 -7.79
N ARG A 89 -10.92 0.85 -7.78
CA ARG A 89 -10.32 2.00 -7.08
C ARG A 89 -10.30 1.83 -5.55
N VAL A 90 -11.27 1.10 -4.99
CA VAL A 90 -11.29 0.77 -3.55
C VAL A 90 -10.14 -0.18 -3.22
N THR A 91 -9.94 -1.23 -4.03
CA THR A 91 -8.83 -2.18 -3.85
C THR A 91 -7.47 -1.51 -4.01
N ALA A 92 -7.33 -0.58 -4.96
CA ALA A 92 -6.13 0.26 -5.09
C ALA A 92 -5.89 1.12 -3.82
N SER A 93 -6.93 1.76 -3.27
CA SER A 93 -6.84 2.51 -2.01
C SER A 93 -6.56 1.63 -0.79
N ILE A 94 -6.95 0.35 -0.80
CA ILE A 94 -6.59 -0.61 0.25
C ILE A 94 -5.10 -0.96 0.13
N LEU A 95 -4.60 -1.21 -1.08
CA LEU A 95 -3.20 -1.48 -1.34
C LEU A 95 -2.30 -0.29 -0.95
N ASP A 96 -2.75 0.95 -1.21
CA ASP A 96 -2.11 2.17 -0.70
C ASP A 96 -1.91 2.13 0.82
N LYS A 97 -2.97 1.79 1.56
CA LYS A 97 -2.92 1.70 3.02
C LYS A 97 -2.02 0.55 3.48
N ALA A 98 -2.02 -0.56 2.75
CA ALA A 98 -1.12 -1.69 2.98
C ALA A 98 0.34 -1.29 2.84
N TRP A 99 0.66 -0.42 1.87
CA TRP A 99 2.01 0.11 1.69
C TRP A 99 2.46 0.97 2.87
N GLY A 100 1.61 1.94 3.27
CA GLY A 100 1.98 2.90 4.33
C GLY A 100 1.88 2.36 5.77
N SER A 101 0.98 1.42 6.04
CA SER A 101 0.70 0.92 7.41
C SER A 101 0.93 -0.58 7.58
N GLY A 102 1.46 -1.24 6.55
CA GLY A 102 1.68 -2.68 6.52
C GLY A 102 0.47 -3.47 6.01
N PRO A 103 0.67 -4.52 5.18
CA PRO A 103 -0.43 -5.27 4.58
C PRO A 103 -1.40 -5.90 5.58
N ARG A 104 -0.89 -6.53 6.65
CA ARG A 104 -1.75 -7.14 7.67
C ARG A 104 -2.63 -6.12 8.39
N THR A 105 -2.13 -4.91 8.61
CA THR A 105 -2.92 -3.83 9.24
C THR A 105 -4.07 -3.42 8.33
N ALA A 106 -3.78 -3.15 7.05
CA ALA A 106 -4.79 -2.76 6.07
C ALA A 106 -5.86 -3.86 5.88
N ILE A 107 -5.45 -5.12 5.82
CA ILE A 107 -6.38 -6.26 5.70
C ILE A 107 -7.29 -6.34 6.92
N ARG A 108 -6.77 -6.17 8.15
CA ARG A 108 -7.60 -6.19 9.36
C ARG A 108 -8.60 -5.04 9.40
N LEU A 109 -8.21 -3.85 8.92
CA LEU A 109 -9.13 -2.72 8.79
C LEU A 109 -10.27 -3.06 7.82
N LEU A 110 -9.93 -3.60 6.65
CA LEU A 110 -10.91 -4.06 5.66
C LEU A 110 -11.86 -5.11 6.27
N GLN A 111 -11.31 -6.15 6.92
CA GLN A 111 -12.08 -7.23 7.52
C GLN A 111 -13.08 -6.72 8.56
N ARG A 112 -12.66 -5.80 9.45
CA ARG A 112 -13.56 -5.15 10.40
C ARG A 112 -14.66 -4.34 9.70
N LEU A 113 -14.29 -3.59 8.67
CA LEU A 113 -15.24 -2.78 7.89
C LEU A 113 -16.33 -3.65 7.23
N ILE A 114 -15.95 -4.81 6.68
CA ILE A 114 -16.87 -5.74 6.02
C ILE A 114 -17.45 -6.80 6.97
N LYS A 115 -17.19 -6.67 8.28
CA LYS A 115 -17.75 -7.48 9.38
C LYS A 115 -17.42 -8.98 9.29
N VAL A 116 -16.17 -9.31 8.99
CA VAL A 116 -15.60 -10.66 9.12
C VAL A 116 -14.48 -10.67 10.15
N ASP A 117 -14.01 -11.87 10.53
CA ASP A 117 -12.91 -12.02 11.47
C ASP A 117 -11.64 -11.30 10.98
N ALA A 118 -11.07 -10.46 11.84
CA ALA A 118 -9.95 -9.60 11.52
C ALA A 118 -8.59 -10.28 11.78
N ASP A 119 -8.37 -11.44 11.15
CA ASP A 119 -7.14 -12.23 11.28
C ASP A 119 -5.94 -11.62 10.52
N GLY A 120 -6.21 -10.76 9.53
CA GLY A 120 -5.21 -10.15 8.66
C GLY A 120 -4.81 -11.03 7.48
N ILE A 121 -5.68 -11.96 7.05
CA ILE A 121 -5.48 -12.88 5.93
C ILE A 121 -6.64 -12.72 4.93
N ILE A 122 -6.30 -12.44 3.67
CA ILE A 122 -7.29 -12.51 2.58
C ILE A 122 -7.46 -13.97 2.18
N GLY A 123 -8.44 -14.62 2.80
CA GLY A 123 -8.94 -15.96 2.46
C GLY A 123 -10.35 -15.93 1.86
N PRO A 124 -10.94 -17.11 1.55
CA PRO A 124 -12.24 -17.22 0.87
C PRO A 124 -13.37 -16.42 1.54
N THR A 125 -13.42 -16.41 2.88
CA THR A 125 -14.41 -15.64 3.65
C THR A 125 -14.28 -14.14 3.41
N THR A 126 -13.05 -13.60 3.48
CA THR A 126 -12.77 -12.18 3.21
C THR A 126 -13.12 -11.81 1.78
N ILE A 127 -12.75 -12.66 0.80
CA ILE A 127 -13.02 -12.43 -0.62
C ILE A 127 -14.53 -12.36 -0.89
N ALA A 128 -15.29 -13.35 -0.43
CA ALA A 128 -16.74 -13.40 -0.63
C ALA A 128 -17.45 -12.23 0.07
N ALA A 129 -17.04 -11.88 1.29
CA ALA A 129 -17.60 -10.75 2.02
C ALA A 129 -17.30 -9.42 1.33
N TYR A 130 -16.08 -9.23 0.82
CA TYR A 130 -15.70 -8.00 0.11
C TYR A 130 -16.46 -7.84 -1.20
N GLN A 131 -16.61 -8.92 -1.99
CA GLN A 131 -17.44 -8.91 -3.20
C GLN A 131 -18.90 -8.53 -2.90
N LYS A 132 -19.50 -9.15 -1.87
CA LYS A 132 -20.87 -8.83 -1.44
C LYS A 132 -21.00 -7.39 -0.96
N TRP A 133 -20.02 -6.90 -0.21
CA TRP A 133 -19.98 -5.54 0.31
C TRP A 133 -19.87 -4.51 -0.83
N LEU A 134 -18.95 -4.73 -1.79
CA LEU A 134 -18.84 -3.91 -3.00
C LEU A 134 -20.13 -3.91 -3.82
N HIS A 135 -20.75 -5.07 -4.01
CA HIS A 135 -22.02 -5.15 -4.76
C HIS A 135 -23.16 -4.40 -4.05
N HIS A 136 -23.22 -4.46 -2.71
CA HIS A 136 -24.27 -3.80 -1.94
C HIS A 136 -24.15 -2.27 -1.97
N TYR A 137 -22.94 -1.73 -1.78
CA TYR A 137 -22.73 -0.28 -1.71
C TYR A 137 -22.42 0.37 -3.06
N GLY A 138 -21.91 -0.38 -4.03
CA GLY A 138 -21.28 0.18 -5.22
C GLY A 138 -19.93 0.81 -4.91
N GLU A 139 -19.10 1.02 -5.95
CA GLU A 139 -17.71 1.45 -5.80
C GLU A 139 -17.56 2.83 -5.13
N VAL A 140 -18.43 3.78 -5.49
CA VAL A 140 -18.41 5.17 -4.97
C VAL A 140 -18.63 5.20 -3.46
N GLN A 141 -19.71 4.56 -2.97
CA GLN A 141 -20.01 4.54 -1.55
C GLN A 141 -19.00 3.68 -0.79
N ALA A 142 -18.56 2.57 -1.36
CA ALA A 142 -17.49 1.74 -0.80
C ALA A 142 -16.19 2.53 -0.60
N ALA A 143 -15.79 3.36 -1.57
CA ALA A 143 -14.62 4.21 -1.46
C ALA A 143 -14.72 5.22 -0.31
N ASN A 144 -15.88 5.85 -0.14
CA ASN A 144 -16.12 6.75 1.00
C ASN A 144 -16.05 6.03 2.34
N LEU A 145 -16.71 4.86 2.47
CA LEU A 145 -16.68 4.06 3.69
C LEU A 145 -15.25 3.59 4.04
N TRP A 146 -14.46 3.21 3.03
CA TRP A 146 -13.06 2.85 3.23
C TRP A 146 -12.21 4.05 3.65
N ALA A 147 -12.41 5.22 3.03
CA ALA A 147 -11.71 6.44 3.39
C ALA A 147 -12.02 6.86 4.84
N ASP A 148 -13.29 6.82 5.27
CA ASP A 148 -13.68 7.09 6.66
C ASP A 148 -13.02 6.09 7.63
N CYS A 149 -12.93 4.81 7.25
CA CYS A 149 -12.25 3.79 8.04
C CYS A 149 -10.76 4.10 8.22
N ARG A 150 -10.08 4.55 7.14
CA ARG A 150 -8.67 4.95 7.17
C ARG A 150 -8.44 6.15 8.08
N GLU A 151 -9.22 7.21 7.92
CA GLU A 151 -9.11 8.44 8.73
C GLU A 151 -9.34 8.17 10.22
N ASN A 152 -10.33 7.34 10.54
CA ASN A 152 -10.59 6.90 11.91
C ASN A 152 -9.39 6.15 12.49
N PHE A 153 -8.81 5.20 11.74
CA PHE A 153 -7.60 4.50 12.18
C PHE A 153 -6.42 5.46 12.38
N ASP A 154 -6.18 6.37 11.42
CA ASP A 154 -5.06 7.31 11.48
C ASP A 154 -5.15 8.22 12.71
N SER A 155 -6.36 8.62 13.10
CA SER A 155 -6.60 9.39 14.33
C SER A 155 -6.16 8.65 15.61
N THR A 156 -6.16 7.31 15.60
CA THR A 156 -5.75 6.50 16.77
C THR A 156 -4.24 6.36 16.93
N LEU A 157 -3.45 6.67 15.89
CA LEU A 157 -1.99 6.49 15.91
C LEU A 157 -1.25 7.54 16.73
N ASN A 158 -1.94 8.57 17.26
CA ASN A 158 -1.37 9.66 18.06
C ASN A 158 -0.13 10.32 17.42
N GLN A 159 -0.18 10.53 16.10
CA GLN A 159 0.89 11.16 15.32
C GLN A 159 0.40 12.47 14.66
N PRO A 160 0.15 13.54 15.43
CA PRO A 160 -0.52 14.75 14.94
C PRO A 160 0.24 15.46 13.82
N ARG A 161 1.58 15.33 13.80
CA ARG A 161 2.44 15.88 12.74
C ARG A 161 2.12 15.29 11.36
N PHE A 162 1.80 14.00 11.29
CA PHE A 162 1.63 13.26 10.03
C PHE A 162 0.17 13.06 9.64
N LEU A 163 -0.75 13.14 10.62
CA LEU A 163 -2.19 12.92 10.43
C LEU A 163 -2.78 13.71 9.26
N LYS A 164 -2.44 15.01 9.14
CA LYS A 164 -2.93 15.85 8.04
C LYS A 164 -2.50 15.30 6.67
N GLY A 165 -1.25 14.85 6.54
CA GLY A 165 -0.72 14.29 5.29
C GLY A 165 -1.40 12.96 4.94
N TRP A 166 -1.57 12.08 5.93
CA TRP A 166 -2.25 10.80 5.74
C TRP A 166 -3.72 10.98 5.33
N ASN A 167 -4.45 11.89 5.98
CA ASN A 167 -5.84 12.16 5.63
C ASN A 167 -5.96 12.85 4.27
N ASN A 168 -5.02 13.73 3.89
CA ASN A 168 -5.00 14.29 2.54
C ASN A 168 -4.80 13.20 1.48
N ARG A 169 -3.89 12.24 1.71
CA ARG A 169 -3.68 11.08 0.84
C ARG A 169 -4.88 10.14 0.83
N THR A 170 -5.54 9.92 1.96
CA THR A 170 -6.81 9.16 2.00
C THR A 170 -7.89 9.84 1.15
N ASN A 171 -8.02 11.17 1.27
CA ASN A 171 -8.98 11.96 0.51
C ASN A 171 -8.69 11.99 -1.00
N SER A 172 -7.45 11.81 -1.44
CA SER A 172 -7.15 11.71 -2.88
C SER A 172 -7.75 10.46 -3.53
N TYR A 173 -8.17 9.46 -2.76
CA TYR A 173 -8.85 8.26 -3.28
C TYR A 173 -10.38 8.33 -3.21
N ARG A 174 -10.96 9.41 -2.67
CA ARG A 174 -12.42 9.58 -2.63
C ARG A 174 -12.99 9.87 -4.02
N PRO A 175 -14.29 9.61 -4.22
CA PRO A 175 -15.01 10.05 -5.41
C PRO A 175 -14.76 11.53 -5.73
N ASP A 176 -14.77 11.87 -7.03
CA ASP A 176 -14.57 13.21 -7.59
C ASP A 176 -13.17 13.82 -7.40
N SER A 177 -12.24 13.12 -6.75
CA SER A 177 -10.83 13.51 -6.76
C SER A 177 -10.25 13.43 -8.17
N ALA A 178 -9.19 14.20 -8.43
CA ALA A 178 -8.48 14.13 -9.71
C ALA A 178 -7.99 12.70 -10.03
N TRP A 179 -7.51 11.97 -9.02
CA TRP A 179 -7.13 10.57 -9.18
C TRP A 179 -8.34 9.69 -9.52
N TRP A 180 -9.45 9.83 -8.80
CA TRP A 180 -10.65 9.02 -9.03
C TRP A 180 -11.21 9.15 -10.45
N LEU A 181 -11.19 10.37 -10.99
CA LEU A 181 -11.70 10.72 -12.31
C LEU A 181 -10.77 10.29 -13.45
N THR A 182 -9.46 10.29 -13.22
CA THR A 182 -8.46 9.91 -14.23
C THR A 182 -8.21 8.41 -14.27
N MET A 183 -8.64 7.66 -13.25
CA MET A 183 -8.37 6.24 -13.07
C MET A 183 -9.56 5.34 -13.45
N THR A 184 -10.41 5.79 -14.39
CA THR A 184 -11.52 5.01 -14.97
C THR A 184 -11.08 4.00 -16.02
#